data_AF-A0A8J8IVG0-F1
#
_entry.id   AF-A0A8J8IVG0-F1
#
_cell.length_a   1.000
_cell.length_b   1.000
_cell.length_c   1.000
_cell.angle_alpha   90.00
_cell.angle_beta   90.00
_cell.angle_gamma   90.00
#
_symmetry.space_group_name_H-M   'P 1'
#
loop_
_entity.id
_entity.type
_entity.pdbx_description
1 polymer ?
#
loop_
_entity_poly.entity_id
_entity_poly.type
_entity_poly.pdbx_seq_one_letter_code
_entity_poly.pdbx_strand_id
1 'polypeptide(L)'
;MTFLKREQLKFILLNLALLAFLQPGSIAFANFDAPYGFLKDLSAWLEAYVGAMPLVLIYAFWNREKLGKKLITGYLVFAALLISFAYHISKLAFAGVNSNFSFTDFLILCPISTLLALMFLIPSLMYIYRLYYSYDWPLVIVEILVALATFLVYTKLREEVKSYL
;
A
#
# COMPACT_ATOMS: atom_id res chain seq x y z
N MET A 1 -11.97 -21.44 -16.44
CA MET A 1 -11.34 -20.41 -15.59
C MET A 1 -10.28 -19.73 -16.44
N THR A 2 -10.45 -18.46 -16.80
CA THR A 2 -9.50 -17.72 -17.65
C THR A 2 -8.24 -17.41 -16.83
N PHE A 3 -7.11 -17.99 -17.20
CA PHE A 3 -5.82 -17.68 -16.56
C PHE A 3 -5.44 -16.21 -16.81
N LEU A 4 -5.00 -15.52 -15.76
CA LEU A 4 -4.47 -14.16 -15.86
C LEU A 4 -3.18 -14.18 -16.67
N LYS A 5 -3.02 -13.22 -17.58
CA LYS A 5 -1.81 -13.10 -18.39
C LYS A 5 -0.63 -12.64 -17.52
N ARG A 6 0.59 -13.00 -17.92
CA ARG A 6 1.84 -12.64 -17.22
C ARG A 6 1.94 -11.17 -16.82
N GLU A 7 1.60 -10.23 -17.69
CA GLU A 7 1.64 -8.79 -17.38
C GLU A 7 0.59 -8.37 -16.35
N GLN A 8 -0.57 -9.03 -16.33
CA GLN A 8 -1.60 -8.80 -15.31
C GLN A 8 -1.12 -9.29 -13.95
N LEU A 9 -0.43 -10.44 -13.90
CA LEU A 9 0.20 -10.94 -12.67
C LEU A 9 1.31 -10.00 -12.17
N LYS A 10 2.17 -9.48 -13.05
CA LYS A 10 3.17 -8.45 -12.68
C LYS A 10 2.53 -7.19 -12.11
N PHE A 11 1.43 -6.74 -12.73
CA PHE A 11 0.68 -5.58 -12.25
C PHE A 11 0.11 -5.79 -10.85
N ILE A 12 -0.51 -6.95 -10.61
CA ILE A 12 -1.04 -7.30 -9.29
C ILE A 12 0.09 -7.44 -8.27
N LEU A 13 1.18 -8.10 -8.65
CA LEU A 13 2.36 -8.28 -7.79
C LEU A 13 2.96 -6.93 -7.39
N LEU A 14 3.06 -5.97 -8.31
CA LEU A 14 3.55 -4.62 -8.02
C LEU A 14 2.70 -3.93 -6.95
N ASN A 15 1.37 -3.99 -7.07
CA ASN A 15 0.46 -3.42 -6.08
C ASN A 15 0.60 -4.08 -4.71
N LEU A 16 0.57 -5.41 -4.66
CA LEU A 16 0.67 -6.16 -3.40
C LEU A 16 2.03 -5.96 -2.73
N ALA A 17 3.10 -5.95 -3.51
CA ALA A 17 4.45 -5.71 -3.00
C ALA A 17 4.59 -4.31 -2.42
N LEU A 18 4.07 -3.28 -3.09
CA LEU A 18 4.06 -1.92 -2.54
C LEU A 18 3.28 -1.83 -1.24
N LEU A 19 2.10 -2.46 -1.18
CA LEU A 19 1.27 -2.47 0.02
C LEU A 19 1.99 -3.14 1.19
N ALA A 20 2.62 -4.30 0.97
CA ALA A 20 3.39 -5.03 1.98
C ALA A 20 4.64 -4.25 2.44
N PHE A 21 5.45 -3.76 1.49
CA PHE A 21 6.73 -3.13 1.84
C PHE A 21 6.58 -1.78 2.51
N LEU A 22 5.50 -1.04 2.24
CA LEU A 22 5.29 0.26 2.88
C LEU A 22 4.79 0.12 4.31
N GLN A 23 4.12 -0.99 4.65
CA GLN A 23 3.45 -1.13 5.94
C GLN A 23 4.43 -0.99 7.12
N PRO A 24 5.54 -1.75 7.23
CA PRO A 24 6.35 -1.71 8.44
C PRO A 24 7.00 -0.34 8.67
N GLY A 25 7.46 0.28 7.58
CA GLY A 25 8.00 1.63 7.63
C GLY A 25 6.95 2.69 7.98
N SER A 26 5.72 2.54 7.48
CA SER A 26 4.61 3.43 7.81
C SER A 26 4.28 3.42 9.30
N ILE A 27 4.17 2.23 9.89
CA ILE A 27 3.89 2.08 11.32
C ILE A 27 5.05 2.65 12.16
N ALA A 28 6.29 2.46 11.70
CA ALA A 28 7.47 2.92 12.42
C ALA A 28 7.54 4.44 12.51
N PHE A 29 7.23 5.16 11.42
CA PHE A 29 7.25 6.62 11.47
C PHE A 29 6.00 7.18 12.17
N ALA A 30 4.83 6.53 12.03
CA ALA A 30 3.60 6.96 12.70
C ALA A 30 3.73 6.97 14.23
N ASN A 31 4.52 6.03 14.74
CA ASN A 31 4.80 5.82 16.16
C ASN A 31 6.22 6.24 16.58
N PHE A 32 6.91 7.06 15.78
CA PHE A 32 8.31 7.44 16.04
C PHE A 32 8.49 8.14 17.39
N ASP A 33 7.53 8.98 17.78
CA ASP A 33 7.57 9.81 18.98
C ASP A 33 6.65 9.29 20.11
N ALA A 34 5.48 8.71 19.78
CA ALA A 34 4.56 8.11 20.75
C ALA A 34 3.57 7.14 20.06
N PRO A 35 2.89 6.25 20.81
CA PRO A 35 1.76 5.48 20.28
C PRO A 35 0.53 6.37 20.11
N TYR A 36 0.07 6.54 18.88
CA TYR A 36 -1.08 7.42 18.56
C TYR A 36 -2.38 6.67 18.23
N GLY A 37 -2.35 5.34 18.31
CA GLY A 37 -3.53 4.51 18.09
C GLY A 37 -3.74 4.11 16.63
N PHE A 38 -4.59 3.10 16.48
CA PHE A 38 -4.87 2.38 15.23
C PHE A 38 -5.18 3.29 14.03
N LEU A 39 -5.94 4.38 14.22
CA LEU A 39 -6.32 5.25 13.10
C LEU A 39 -5.15 6.00 12.48
N LYS A 40 -4.17 6.42 13.29
CA LYS A 40 -2.96 7.09 12.76
C LYS A 40 -2.06 6.11 12.03
N ASP A 41 -1.98 4.89 12.55
CA ASP A 41 -1.18 3.81 11.96
C ASP A 41 -1.77 3.34 10.63
N LEU A 42 -3.10 3.19 10.58
CA LEU A 42 -3.83 2.93 9.35
C LEU A 42 -3.70 4.09 8.35
N SER A 43 -3.85 5.35 8.80
CA SER A 43 -3.73 6.50 7.91
C SER A 43 -2.33 6.62 7.30
N ALA A 44 -1.28 6.42 8.10
CA ALA A 44 0.11 6.45 7.64
C ALA A 44 0.41 5.38 6.58
N TRP A 45 -0.16 4.18 6.74
CA TRP A 45 -0.03 3.14 5.74
C TRP A 45 -0.78 3.46 4.44
N LEU A 46 -2.02 3.93 4.55
CA LEU A 46 -2.84 4.29 3.39
C LEU A 46 -2.25 5.48 2.62
N GLU A 47 -1.79 6.52 3.32
CA GLU A 47 -1.11 7.67 2.71
C GLU A 47 0.15 7.26 1.97
N ALA A 48 0.98 6.41 2.58
CA ALA A 48 2.19 5.91 1.95
C ALA A 48 1.87 5.10 0.68
N TYR A 49 0.84 4.26 0.72
CA TYR A 49 0.42 3.50 -0.46
C TYR A 49 -0.15 4.41 -1.55
N VAL A 50 -1.01 5.39 -1.19
CA VAL A 50 -1.55 6.39 -2.12
C VAL A 50 -0.42 7.19 -2.78
N GLY A 51 0.59 7.61 -2.02
CA GLY A 51 1.76 8.31 -2.55
C GLY A 51 2.62 7.47 -3.51
N ALA A 52 2.55 6.13 -3.42
CA ALA A 52 3.21 5.22 -4.34
C ALA A 52 2.37 4.88 -5.59
N MET A 53 1.06 5.14 -5.59
CA MET A 53 0.16 4.84 -6.72
C MET A 53 0.57 5.48 -8.06
N PRO A 54 1.19 6.67 -8.13
CA PRO A 54 1.71 7.21 -9.38
C PRO A 54 2.64 6.23 -10.12
N LEU A 55 3.47 5.47 -9.40
CA LEU A 55 4.36 4.47 -10.01
C LEU A 55 3.57 3.34 -10.66
N VAL A 56 2.50 2.88 -9.99
CA VAL A 56 1.60 1.86 -10.51
C VAL A 56 0.84 2.36 -11.74
N LEU A 57 0.39 3.61 -11.72
CA LEU A 57 -0.30 4.24 -12.85
C LEU A 57 0.62 4.42 -14.06
N ILE A 58 1.87 4.84 -13.84
CA ILE A 58 2.89 4.91 -14.90
C ILE A 58 3.10 3.53 -15.51
N TYR A 59 3.27 2.50 -14.69
CA TYR A 59 3.42 1.12 -15.17
C TYR A 59 2.18 0.65 -15.95
N ALA A 60 0.98 0.95 -15.46
CA ALA A 60 -0.28 0.58 -16.11
C ALA A 60 -0.44 1.24 -17.47
N PHE A 61 -0.12 2.53 -17.57
CA PHE A 61 -0.19 3.28 -18.82
C PHE A 61 0.85 2.79 -19.83
N TRP A 62 2.08 2.51 -19.38
CA TRP A 62 3.15 1.97 -20.21
C TRP A 62 2.81 0.59 -20.80
N ASN A 63 2.12 -0.26 -20.03
CA ASN A 63 1.76 -1.62 -20.44
C ASN A 63 0.28 -1.77 -20.83
N ARG A 64 -0.38 -0.67 -21.21
CA ARG A 64 -1.84 -0.61 -21.37
C ARG A 64 -2.43 -1.67 -22.31
N GLU A 65 -1.74 -1.96 -23.42
CA GLU A 65 -2.18 -2.93 -24.42
C GLU A 65 -2.13 -4.36 -23.88
N LYS A 66 -1.15 -4.66 -23.02
CA LYS A 66 -0.95 -6.00 -22.45
C LYS A 66 -1.87 -6.26 -21.25
N LEU A 67 -2.18 -5.22 -20.47
CA LEU A 67 -3.06 -5.31 -19.30
C LEU A 67 -4.54 -5.40 -19.68
N GLY A 68 -4.92 -4.69 -20.75
CA GLY A 68 -6.29 -4.64 -21.24
C GLY A 68 -7.14 -3.60 -20.50
N LYS A 69 -8.10 -3.02 -21.25
CA LYS A 69 -8.93 -1.90 -20.79
C LYS A 69 -9.68 -2.18 -19.48
N LYS A 70 -10.26 -3.38 -19.32
CA LYS A 70 -11.05 -3.73 -18.12
C LYS A 70 -10.23 -3.66 -16.83
N LEU A 71 -8.98 -4.16 -16.84
CA LEU A 71 -8.13 -4.17 -15.65
C LEU A 71 -7.71 -2.74 -15.27
N ILE A 72 -7.34 -1.93 -16.26
CA ILE A 72 -6.96 -0.52 -16.05
C ILE A 72 -8.14 0.27 -15.50
N THR A 73 -9.33 0.14 -16.11
CA THR A 73 -10.54 0.82 -15.61
C THR A 73 -10.89 0.37 -14.19
N GLY A 74 -10.82 -0.93 -13.90
CA GLY A 74 -11.03 -1.44 -12.54
C GLY A 74 -10.04 -0.86 -11.54
N TYR A 75 -8.77 -0.76 -11.92
CA TYR A 75 -7.74 -0.14 -11.08
C TYR A 75 -7.97 1.35 -10.84
N LEU A 76 -8.40 2.11 -11.86
CA LEU A 76 -8.72 3.53 -11.69
C LEU A 76 -9.89 3.75 -10.73
N VAL A 77 -10.93 2.90 -10.80
CA VAL A 77 -12.06 2.93 -9.86
C VAL A 77 -11.57 2.58 -8.45
N PHE A 78 -10.79 1.52 -8.31
CA PHE A 78 -10.16 1.15 -7.04
C PHE A 78 -9.32 2.31 -6.47
N ALA A 79 -8.51 2.97 -7.29
CA ALA A 79 -7.68 4.09 -6.86
C ALA A 79 -8.51 5.27 -6.37
N ALA A 80 -9.58 5.63 -7.08
CA ALA A 80 -10.48 6.71 -6.65
C ALA A 80 -11.16 6.39 -5.31
N LEU A 81 -11.66 5.16 -5.14
CA LEU A 81 -12.27 4.72 -3.89
C LEU A 81 -11.26 4.70 -2.74
N LEU A 82 -10.05 4.21 -3.00
CA LEU A 82 -9.00 4.14 -1.99
C LEU A 82 -8.53 5.52 -1.56
N ILE A 83 -8.33 6.45 -2.51
CA ILE A 83 -7.97 7.84 -2.21
C ILE A 83 -9.05 8.50 -1.35
N SER A 84 -10.32 8.30 -1.69
CA SER A 84 -11.43 8.84 -0.91
C SER A 84 -11.50 8.26 0.50
N PHE A 85 -11.31 6.95 0.64
CA PHE A 85 -11.29 6.28 1.93
C PHE A 85 -10.08 6.70 2.77
N ALA A 86 -8.87 6.70 2.19
CA ALA A 86 -7.65 7.12 2.84
C ALA A 86 -7.75 8.56 3.35
N TYR A 87 -8.25 9.49 2.53
CA TYR A 87 -8.49 10.86 2.96
C TYR A 87 -9.44 10.94 4.16
N HIS A 88 -10.52 10.16 4.15
CA HIS A 88 -11.46 10.13 5.27
C HIS A 88 -10.79 9.63 6.56
N ILE A 89 -10.00 8.55 6.47
CA ILE A 89 -9.26 8.01 7.61
C ILE A 89 -8.22 9.01 8.12
N SER A 90 -7.43 9.64 7.25
CA SER A 90 -6.48 10.69 7.65
C SER A 90 -7.19 11.85 8.33
N LYS A 91 -8.33 12.30 7.80
CA LYS A 91 -9.10 13.37 8.43
C LYS A 91 -9.55 13.01 9.85
N LEU A 92 -9.96 11.77 10.09
CA LEU A 92 -10.30 11.28 11.44
C LEU A 92 -9.06 11.19 12.34
N ALA A 93 -7.94 10.68 11.82
CA ALA A 93 -6.69 10.55 12.56
C ALA A 93 -6.13 11.91 13.02
N PHE A 94 -6.27 12.94 12.18
CA PHE A 94 -5.79 14.30 12.48
C PHE A 94 -6.83 15.21 13.12
N ALA A 95 -8.07 14.77 13.35
CA ALA A 95 -9.16 15.63 13.82
C ALA A 95 -8.84 16.35 15.16
N GLY A 96 -8.09 15.70 16.06
CA GLY A 96 -7.67 16.28 17.34
C GLY A 96 -6.45 17.21 17.26
N VAL A 97 -5.72 17.22 16.14
CA VAL A 97 -4.48 17.99 15.95
C VAL A 97 -4.69 19.14 14.97
N ASN A 98 -5.41 18.89 13.88
CA ASN A 98 -5.75 19.86 12.86
C ASN A 98 -7.21 19.66 12.42
N SER A 99 -8.12 20.43 13.00
CA SER A 99 -9.55 20.38 12.65
C SER A 99 -9.84 20.81 11.21
N ASN A 100 -8.91 21.53 10.58
CA ASN A 100 -9.02 22.05 9.22
C ASN A 100 -8.26 21.20 8.19
N PHE A 101 -7.93 19.95 8.53
CA PHE A 101 -7.23 19.04 7.63
C PHE A 101 -7.93 18.92 6.28
N SER A 102 -7.25 19.42 5.25
CA SER A 102 -7.78 19.55 3.90
C SER A 102 -7.32 18.40 3.00
N PHE A 103 -7.97 18.24 1.85
CA PHE A 103 -7.52 17.28 0.85
C PHE A 103 -6.13 17.64 0.30
N THR A 104 -5.77 18.92 0.25
CA THR A 104 -4.44 19.37 -0.14
C THR A 104 -3.37 18.88 0.84
N ASP A 105 -3.63 18.97 2.14
CA ASP A 105 -2.71 18.46 3.18
C ASP A 105 -2.49 16.96 3.00
N PHE A 106 -3.57 16.21 2.76
CA PHE A 106 -3.51 14.78 2.46
C PHE A 106 -2.66 14.48 1.22
N LEU A 107 -2.84 15.21 0.12
CA LEU A 107 -2.05 15.01 -1.11
C LEU A 107 -0.56 15.32 -0.91
N ILE A 108 -0.21 16.27 -0.05
CA ILE A 108 1.18 16.58 0.29
C ILE A 108 1.77 15.50 1.21
N LEU A 109 0.98 15.00 2.16
CA LEU A 109 1.41 13.96 3.09
C LEU A 109 1.63 12.62 2.39
N CYS A 110 0.82 12.24 1.40
CA CYS A 110 0.96 10.97 0.68
C CYS A 110 2.41 10.67 0.22
N PRO A 111 3.08 11.51 -0.60
CA PRO A 111 4.45 11.27 -1.02
C PRO A 111 5.46 11.36 0.14
N ILE A 112 5.22 12.21 1.14
CA ILE A 112 6.08 12.29 2.34
C ILE A 112 6.00 10.97 3.12
N SER A 113 4.80 10.46 3.37
CA SER A 113 4.53 9.18 4.03
C SER A 113 5.13 8.02 3.26
N THR A 114 5.08 8.03 1.91
CA THR A 114 5.79 7.04 1.09
C THR A 114 7.30 7.08 1.32
N LEU A 115 7.92 8.27 1.28
CA LEU A 115 9.36 8.43 1.47
C LEU A 115 9.78 8.00 2.88
N LEU A 116 9.06 8.42 3.91
CA LEU A 116 9.32 8.03 5.29
C LEU A 116 9.18 6.52 5.47
N ALA A 117 8.12 5.90 4.93
CA ALA A 117 7.94 4.45 4.98
C ALA A 117 9.13 3.72 4.35
N LEU A 118 9.62 4.17 3.19
CA LEU A 118 10.80 3.58 2.56
C LEU A 118 12.09 3.79 3.37
N MET A 119 12.27 4.97 3.96
CA MET A 119 13.43 5.26 4.83
C MET A 119 13.44 4.39 6.08
N PHE A 120 12.28 4.16 6.69
CA PHE A 120 12.13 3.37 7.91
C PHE A 120 11.92 1.87 7.66
N LEU A 121 11.87 1.41 6.41
CA LEU A 121 11.64 0.01 6.09
C LEU A 121 12.69 -0.92 6.72
N ILE A 122 13.99 -0.68 6.49
CA ILE A 122 15.03 -1.57 7.03
C ILE A 122 15.05 -1.53 8.57
N PRO A 123 15.06 -0.35 9.22
CA PRO A 123 14.97 -0.28 10.68
C PRO A 123 13.72 -0.98 11.25
N SER A 124 12.55 -0.78 10.65
CA SER A 124 11.29 -1.36 11.14
C SER A 124 11.30 -2.89 11.08
N LEU A 125 11.92 -3.48 10.06
CA LEU A 125 12.09 -4.94 9.97
C LEU A 125 13.00 -5.49 11.08
N MET A 126 14.07 -4.77 11.45
CA MET A 126 14.96 -5.18 12.55
C MET A 126 14.29 -5.11 13.92
N TYR A 127 13.32 -4.20 14.09
CA TYR A 127 12.61 -3.97 15.35
C TYR A 127 11.13 -4.35 15.30
N ILE A 128 10.75 -5.27 14.41
CA ILE A 128 9.35 -5.61 14.13
C ILE A 128 8.59 -6.08 15.38
N TYR A 129 9.28 -6.70 16.33
CA TYR A 129 8.73 -7.18 17.61
C TYR A 129 8.32 -6.06 18.59
N ARG A 130 8.73 -4.82 18.33
CA ARG A 130 8.35 -3.62 19.10
C ARG A 130 7.52 -2.62 18.31
N LEU A 131 7.24 -2.94 17.04
CA LEU A 131 6.62 -2.01 16.10
C LEU A 131 5.11 -1.86 16.34
N TYR A 132 4.47 -2.95 16.77
CA TYR A 132 3.03 -3.04 16.88
C TYR A 132 2.57 -3.04 18.33
N TYR A 133 1.50 -2.30 18.58
CA TYR A 133 0.80 -2.29 19.85
C TYR A 133 -0.40 -3.26 19.81
N SER A 134 -1.03 -3.48 20.96
CA SER A 134 -2.18 -4.39 21.08
C SER A 134 -3.37 -3.98 20.21
N TYR A 135 -3.48 -2.70 19.83
CA TYR A 135 -4.54 -2.22 18.95
C TYR A 135 -4.24 -2.46 17.46
N ASP A 136 -3.01 -2.84 17.09
CA ASP A 136 -2.58 -3.01 15.69
C ASP A 136 -2.78 -4.42 15.14
N TRP A 137 -3.32 -5.34 15.94
CA TRP A 137 -3.61 -6.71 15.47
C TRP A 137 -4.37 -6.77 14.14
N PRO A 138 -5.38 -5.92 13.87
CA PRO A 138 -6.02 -5.92 12.56
C PRO A 138 -5.04 -5.57 11.42
N LEU A 139 -4.12 -4.62 11.64
CA LEU A 139 -3.10 -4.27 10.63
C LEU A 139 -2.12 -5.40 10.39
N VAL A 140 -1.68 -6.09 11.45
CA VAL A 140 -0.81 -7.26 11.36
C VAL A 140 -1.47 -8.39 10.57
N ILE A 141 -2.75 -8.68 10.86
CA ILE A 141 -3.50 -9.71 10.13
C ILE A 141 -3.60 -9.36 8.65
N VAL A 142 -3.95 -8.10 8.32
CA VAL A 142 -4.04 -7.66 6.93
C VAL A 142 -2.67 -7.75 6.26
N GLU A 143 -1.59 -7.35 6.92
CA GLU A 143 -0.23 -7.44 6.38
C GLU A 143 0.17 -8.89 6.07
N ILE A 144 -0.14 -9.84 6.95
CA ILE A 144 0.10 -11.27 6.69
C ILE A 144 -0.70 -11.74 5.47
N LEU A 145 -1.96 -11.32 5.33
CA LEU A 145 -2.80 -11.67 4.17
C LEU A 145 -2.24 -11.07 2.88
N VAL A 146 -1.77 -9.82 2.92
CA VAL A 146 -1.14 -9.15 1.76
C VAL A 146 0.17 -9.84 1.41
N ALA A 147 1.01 -10.20 2.39
CA ALA A 147 2.25 -10.95 2.18
C ALA A 147 1.98 -12.33 1.57
N LEU A 148 0.96 -13.05 2.07
CA LEU A 148 0.55 -14.34 1.51
C LEU A 148 0.05 -14.18 0.07
N ALA A 149 -0.81 -13.20 -0.20
CA ALA A 149 -1.28 -12.90 -1.55
C ALA A 149 -0.12 -12.55 -2.49
N THR A 150 0.84 -11.73 -2.02
CA THR A 150 2.08 -11.39 -2.74
C THR A 150 2.85 -12.66 -3.11
N PHE A 151 3.05 -13.55 -2.14
CA PHE A 151 3.75 -14.83 -2.34
C PHE A 151 3.02 -15.71 -3.37
N LEU A 152 1.70 -15.85 -3.26
CA LEU A 152 0.90 -16.66 -4.18
C LEU A 152 0.91 -16.12 -5.62
N VAL A 153 0.86 -14.79 -5.80
CA VAL A 153 0.98 -14.18 -7.13
C VAL A 153 2.39 -14.37 -7.69
N TYR A 154 3.42 -14.25 -6.85
CA TYR A 154 4.81 -14.49 -7.25
C TYR A 154 5.06 -15.93 -7.68
N THR A 155 4.58 -16.93 -6.93
CA THR A 155 4.75 -18.35 -7.30
C THR A 155 4.08 -18.66 -8.62
N LYS A 156 2.85 -18.18 -8.83
CA LYS A 156 2.13 -18.32 -10.10
C LYS A 156 2.86 -17.66 -11.27
N LEU A 157 3.41 -16.45 -11.06
CA LEU A 157 4.21 -15.77 -12.06
C LEU A 157 5.48 -16.57 -12.42
N ARG A 158 6.10 -17.25 -11.45
CA ARG A 158 7.28 -18.10 -11.66
C ARG A 158 6.94 -19.38 -12.43
N GLU A 159 5.81 -20.00 -12.16
CA GLU A 159 5.34 -21.19 -12.89
C GLU A 159 5.12 -20.91 -14.36
N GLU A 160 4.46 -19.78 -14.67
CA GLU A 160 4.30 -19.29 -16.04
C GLU A 160 5.64 -19.08 -16.76
N VAL A 161 6.70 -18.66 -16.06
CA VAL A 161 8.03 -18.51 -16.67
C VAL A 161 8.65 -19.88 -17.02
N LYS A 162 8.41 -20.90 -16.20
CA LYS A 162 8.97 -22.25 -16.43
C LYS A 162 8.26 -22.99 -17.55
N SER A 163 6.99 -22.71 -17.84
CA SER A 163 6.24 -23.38 -18.93
C SER A 163 6.64 -22.91 -20.34
N TYR A 164 7.48 -21.88 -20.47
CA TYR A 164 7.99 -21.38 -21.76
C TYR A 164 9.46 -21.75 -22.02
N LEU A 165 10.08 -22.53 -21.13
CA LEU A 165 11.44 -23.09 -21.28
C LEU A 165 11.34 -24.59 -21.53
#